data_AF-A0A4Y6RXL2-F1
#
_entry.id   AF-A0A4Y6RXL2-F1
#
_cell.length_a   1.000
_cell.length_b   1.000
_cell.length_c   1.000
_cell.angle_alpha   90.00
_cell.angle_beta   90.00
_cell.angle_gamma   90.00
#
_symmetry.space_group_name_H-M   'P 1'
#
loop_
_entity.id
_entity.type
_entity.pdbx_description
1 polymer ?
#
loop_
_entity_poly.entity_id
_entity_poly.type
_entity_poly.pdbx_seq_one_letter_code
_entity_poly.pdbx_strand_id
1 'polypeptide(L)'
;MRLLISVFAILFSISSAFAEMSWRDAISAVEAKSERYFNIADSIDSEYLGTGYNEVNANEHRCSILGRMLKKKKVSAHLDVPAVEEPKTGHDFRVEGQSLENWATAAKYLITLSKPQKVRLWNTDCAGKLGIPASARIKDVYANEFYDIRDGVLHVLGPVTKGYADRLNKAVNENPGIKTVALGSDGGNVLEALKAGINIRARGLETTLWNGCYSACPLVFLGGVSRVMWSPYEDVGFHKVHTDFEPVPLDDSIYSLIFGYIKEMGADPEAVISFMWSAEPKDIFVAKHEQLCAAAVTTWIQRVCSADEYR
;
A
#
# COMPACT_ATOMS: atom_id res chain seq x y z
N MET A 1 -53.12 58.64 -16.86
CA MET A 1 -53.47 58.59 -15.42
C MET A 1 -53.58 57.13 -15.02
N ARG A 2 -52.84 56.72 -13.97
CA ARG A 2 -52.76 55.37 -13.32
C ARG A 2 -51.95 54.31 -14.09
N LEU A 3 -51.05 53.51 -13.51
CA LEU A 3 -50.44 53.42 -12.17
C LEU A 3 -49.21 52.48 -12.31
N LEU A 4 -48.11 52.75 -11.62
CA LEU A 4 -46.97 51.82 -11.46
C LEU A 4 -47.38 50.57 -10.67
N ILE A 5 -46.89 49.40 -11.05
CA ILE A 5 -46.50 48.34 -10.10
C ILE A 5 -45.22 47.66 -10.61
N SER A 6 -44.11 47.97 -9.94
CA SER A 6 -42.86 47.21 -10.00
C SER A 6 -43.08 45.86 -9.33
N VAL A 7 -42.82 44.75 -10.03
CA VAL A 7 -42.70 43.44 -9.40
C VAL A 7 -41.22 43.08 -9.34
N PHE A 8 -40.66 43.21 -8.13
CA PHE A 8 -39.39 42.62 -7.74
C PHE A 8 -39.53 41.10 -7.86
N ALA A 9 -38.87 40.49 -8.86
CA ALA A 9 -38.71 39.05 -8.90
C ALA A 9 -37.61 38.66 -7.89
N ILE A 10 -38.04 38.14 -6.75
CA ILE A 10 -37.20 37.61 -5.68
C ILE A 10 -36.39 36.43 -6.24
N LEU A 11 -35.07 36.56 -6.17
CA LEU A 11 -34.10 35.48 -6.32
C LEU A 11 -34.43 34.34 -5.37
N PHE A 12 -34.89 33.20 -5.89
CA PHE A 12 -34.66 31.91 -5.24
C PHE A 12 -33.52 31.22 -5.99
N SER A 13 -32.30 31.50 -5.51
CA SER A 13 -31.17 30.63 -5.79
C SER A 13 -31.43 29.32 -5.06
N ILE A 14 -31.76 28.25 -5.82
CA ILE A 14 -31.76 26.89 -5.29
C ILE A 14 -30.30 26.50 -5.11
N SER A 15 -29.72 26.98 -4.01
CA SER A 15 -28.45 26.51 -3.49
C SER A 15 -28.74 25.50 -2.38
N SER A 16 -27.93 24.44 -2.33
CA SER A 16 -27.79 23.45 -1.26
C SER A 16 -28.84 22.33 -1.13
N ALA A 17 -28.66 21.25 -1.90
CA ALA A 17 -29.17 19.91 -1.53
C ALA A 17 -28.36 18.77 -2.19
N PHE A 18 -27.04 18.85 -2.14
CA PHE A 18 -26.20 17.66 -2.07
C PHE A 18 -25.16 17.96 -0.99
N ALA A 19 -25.53 17.76 0.27
CA ALA A 19 -24.49 17.56 1.28
C ALA A 19 -23.71 16.32 0.81
N GLU A 20 -22.44 16.50 0.44
CA GLU A 20 -21.58 15.35 0.15
C GLU A 20 -21.67 14.41 1.36
N MET A 21 -22.14 13.18 1.11
CA MET A 21 -22.21 12.13 2.13
C MET A 21 -20.86 12.05 2.85
N SER A 22 -20.88 12.10 4.18
CA SER A 22 -19.63 12.00 4.94
C SER A 22 -18.98 10.64 4.70
N TRP A 23 -17.66 10.53 4.86
CA TRP A 23 -16.99 9.23 4.73
C TRP A 23 -17.54 8.19 5.71
N ARG A 24 -18.00 8.60 6.90
CA ARG A 24 -18.59 7.69 7.89
C ARG A 24 -19.94 7.14 7.42
N ASP A 25 -20.77 7.99 6.83
CA ASP A 25 -22.06 7.58 6.27
C ASP A 25 -21.84 6.68 5.04
N ALA A 26 -20.85 7.01 4.21
CA ALA A 26 -20.46 6.21 3.04
C ALA A 26 -19.99 4.80 3.44
N ILE A 27 -19.13 4.70 4.45
CA ILE A 27 -18.67 3.43 5.04
C ILE A 27 -19.87 2.62 5.52
N SER A 28 -20.73 3.22 6.35
CA SER A 28 -21.89 2.53 6.92
C SER A 28 -22.84 2.02 5.83
N ALA A 29 -23.04 2.81 4.76
CA ALA A 29 -23.89 2.41 3.64
C ALA A 29 -23.30 1.26 2.81
N VAL A 30 -21.98 1.26 2.60
CA VAL A 30 -21.28 0.18 1.87
C VAL A 30 -21.24 -1.11 2.68
N GLU A 31 -20.99 -1.04 3.99
CA GLU A 31 -21.06 -2.19 4.89
C GLU A 31 -22.46 -2.81 4.90
N ALA A 32 -23.51 -1.99 5.05
CA ALA A 32 -24.88 -2.46 4.98
C ALA A 32 -25.22 -3.07 3.62
N LYS A 33 -24.59 -2.62 2.53
CA LYS A 33 -24.76 -3.23 1.20
C LYS A 33 -24.03 -4.57 1.10
N SER A 34 -22.81 -4.66 1.61
CA SER A 34 -22.04 -5.91 1.68
C SER A 34 -22.80 -6.99 2.47
N GLU A 35 -23.28 -6.66 3.67
CA GLU A 35 -24.05 -7.58 4.51
C GLU A 35 -25.32 -8.08 3.79
N ARG A 36 -26.03 -7.19 3.10
CA ARG A 36 -27.19 -7.60 2.28
C ARG A 36 -26.80 -8.59 1.19
N TYR A 37 -25.67 -8.40 0.51
CA TYR A 37 -25.21 -9.30 -0.54
C TYR A 37 -24.85 -10.68 0.01
N PHE A 38 -24.17 -10.76 1.15
CA PHE A 38 -23.94 -12.05 1.83
C PHE A 38 -25.24 -12.74 2.25
N ASN A 39 -26.19 -12.01 2.84
CA ASN A 39 -27.49 -12.57 3.21
C ASN A 39 -28.28 -13.10 2.00
N ILE A 40 -28.21 -12.41 0.85
CA ILE A 40 -28.83 -12.91 -0.39
C ILE A 40 -28.13 -14.18 -0.86
N ALA A 41 -26.79 -14.19 -0.87
CA ALA A 41 -26.03 -15.36 -1.27
C ALA A 41 -26.35 -16.60 -0.43
N ASP A 42 -26.43 -16.44 0.90
CA ASP A 42 -26.74 -17.51 1.84
C ASP A 42 -28.19 -18.02 1.72
N SER A 43 -29.08 -17.22 1.13
CA SER A 43 -30.43 -17.67 0.77
C SER A 43 -30.49 -18.48 -0.52
N ILE A 44 -29.46 -18.37 -1.38
CA ILE A 44 -29.37 -19.08 -2.66
C ILE A 44 -28.68 -20.44 -2.46
N ASP A 45 -27.53 -20.45 -1.78
CA ASP A 45 -26.73 -21.64 -1.52
C ASP A 45 -25.86 -21.46 -0.27
N SER A 46 -25.17 -22.52 0.18
CA SER A 46 -24.26 -22.49 1.32
C SER A 46 -22.78 -22.63 0.93
N GLU A 47 -22.41 -22.24 -0.29
CA GLU A 47 -21.04 -22.40 -0.78
C GLU A 47 -20.08 -21.40 -0.12
N TYR A 48 -18.84 -21.85 0.11
CA TYR A 48 -17.77 -21.00 0.61
C TYR A 48 -17.07 -20.30 -0.55
N LEU A 49 -16.91 -18.98 -0.46
CA LEU A 49 -16.29 -18.15 -1.50
C LEU A 49 -14.84 -18.56 -1.82
N GLY A 50 -14.11 -19.09 -0.83
CA GLY A 50 -12.69 -19.41 -0.98
C GLY A 50 -11.77 -18.23 -0.67
N THR A 51 -10.54 -18.53 -0.23
CA THR A 51 -9.58 -17.51 0.19
C THR A 51 -8.97 -16.71 -0.97
N GLY A 52 -9.16 -17.15 -2.21
CA GLY A 52 -8.67 -16.45 -3.40
C GLY A 52 -9.36 -15.09 -3.63
N TYR A 53 -10.55 -14.88 -3.08
CA TYR A 53 -11.31 -13.63 -3.24
C TYR A 53 -11.14 -12.65 -2.09
N ASN A 54 -10.37 -12.97 -1.05
CA ASN A 54 -10.19 -12.08 0.11
C ASN A 54 -9.75 -10.67 -0.31
N GLU A 55 -8.94 -10.56 -1.37
CA GLU A 55 -8.39 -9.28 -1.85
C GLU A 55 -9.06 -8.74 -3.11
N VAL A 56 -10.25 -9.25 -3.46
CA VAL A 56 -10.95 -8.82 -4.66
C VAL A 56 -11.16 -7.29 -4.64
N ASN A 57 -10.62 -6.63 -5.67
CA ASN A 57 -10.62 -5.17 -5.87
C ASN A 57 -10.01 -4.31 -4.76
N ALA A 58 -9.26 -4.88 -3.80
CA ALA A 58 -8.78 -4.12 -2.63
C ALA A 58 -7.90 -2.91 -3.03
N ASN A 59 -7.01 -3.09 -4.02
CA ASN A 59 -6.10 -2.04 -4.49
C ASN A 59 -6.84 -0.96 -5.32
N GLU A 60 -7.77 -1.37 -6.19
CA GLU A 60 -8.61 -0.47 -6.96
C GLU A 60 -9.44 0.43 -6.05
N HIS A 61 -10.08 -0.15 -5.02
CA HIS A 61 -10.84 0.58 -4.02
C HIS A 61 -9.97 1.56 -3.25
N ARG A 62 -8.81 1.12 -2.74
CA ARG A 62 -7.84 1.96 -2.03
C ARG A 62 -7.46 3.18 -2.87
N CYS A 63 -7.12 2.97 -4.14
CA CYS A 63 -6.70 4.04 -5.04
C CYS A 63 -7.85 4.94 -5.50
N SER A 64 -9.05 4.41 -5.74
CA SER A 64 -10.25 5.21 -5.99
C SER A 64 -10.55 6.16 -4.81
N ILE A 65 -10.57 5.62 -3.58
CA ILE A 65 -10.86 6.37 -2.36
C ILE A 65 -9.82 7.47 -2.15
N LEU A 66 -8.53 7.14 -2.22
CA LEU A 66 -7.46 8.14 -2.13
C LEU A 66 -7.55 9.19 -3.22
N GLY A 67 -7.89 8.77 -4.44
CA GLY A 67 -8.11 9.67 -5.57
C GLY A 67 -9.17 10.73 -5.27
N ARG A 68 -10.26 10.35 -4.59
CA ARG A 68 -11.29 11.30 -4.13
C ARG A 68 -10.75 12.20 -3.02
N MET A 69 -10.11 11.63 -1.99
CA MET A 69 -9.57 12.39 -0.85
C MET A 69 -8.50 13.42 -1.24
N LEU A 70 -7.72 13.13 -2.29
CA LEU A 70 -6.58 13.93 -2.74
C LEU A 70 -6.88 14.77 -3.99
N LYS A 71 -8.15 14.89 -4.40
CA LYS A 71 -8.58 15.64 -5.59
C LYS A 71 -7.94 15.13 -6.90
N LYS A 72 -7.74 13.81 -7.00
CA LYS A 72 -7.26 13.06 -8.18
C LYS A 72 -8.34 12.18 -8.80
N LYS A 73 -9.63 12.38 -8.48
CA LYS A 73 -10.76 11.60 -9.02
C LYS A 73 -10.73 11.49 -10.55
N LYS A 74 -10.41 12.56 -11.27
CA LYS A 74 -10.37 12.54 -12.76
C LYS A 74 -9.49 11.43 -13.34
N VAL A 75 -8.37 11.09 -12.68
CA VAL A 75 -7.41 10.10 -13.16
C VAL A 75 -7.56 8.73 -12.49
N SER A 76 -8.52 8.58 -11.57
CA SER A 76 -8.78 7.36 -10.80
C SER A 76 -10.23 6.88 -10.90
N ALA A 77 -11.11 7.63 -11.58
CA ALA A 77 -12.53 7.32 -11.67
C ALA A 77 -12.81 5.99 -12.38
N HIS A 78 -11.91 5.52 -13.25
CA HIS A 78 -12.03 4.20 -13.88
C HIS A 78 -11.79 3.03 -12.90
N LEU A 79 -11.25 3.30 -11.72
CA LEU A 79 -11.13 2.35 -10.61
C LEU A 79 -12.34 2.35 -9.68
N ASP A 80 -13.26 3.30 -9.85
CA ASP A 80 -14.55 3.19 -9.18
C ASP A 80 -15.20 1.93 -9.73
N VAL A 81 -15.35 0.89 -8.89
CA VAL A 81 -16.03 -0.34 -9.30
C VAL A 81 -17.40 0.08 -9.85
N PRO A 82 -17.68 -0.19 -11.14
CA PRO A 82 -18.90 0.27 -11.78
C PRO A 82 -20.10 -0.28 -11.02
N ALA A 83 -21.26 0.38 -11.15
CA ALA A 83 -22.51 -0.25 -10.77
C ALA A 83 -22.67 -1.49 -11.66
N VAL A 84 -22.24 -2.65 -11.17
CA VAL A 84 -22.36 -3.92 -11.86
C VAL A 84 -23.85 -4.17 -12.11
N GLU A 85 -24.18 -4.89 -13.19
CA GLU A 85 -25.49 -5.54 -13.25
C GLU A 85 -25.68 -6.34 -11.95
N GLU A 86 -26.83 -6.24 -11.30
CA GLU A 86 -27.04 -6.87 -9.99
C GLU A 86 -26.61 -8.36 -10.05
N PRO A 87 -25.83 -8.85 -9.07
CA PRO A 87 -25.35 -10.24 -9.06
C PRO A 87 -26.48 -11.24 -9.23
N LYS A 88 -26.20 -12.37 -9.88
CA LYS A 88 -27.24 -13.36 -10.26
C LYS A 88 -27.12 -14.68 -9.51
N THR A 89 -25.91 -15.07 -9.14
CA THR A 89 -25.63 -16.33 -8.42
C THR A 89 -25.19 -16.06 -6.98
N GLY A 90 -25.31 -17.04 -6.09
CA GLY A 90 -24.81 -16.92 -4.72
C GLY A 90 -23.31 -16.62 -4.70
N HIS A 91 -22.53 -17.24 -5.59
CA HIS A 91 -21.12 -16.92 -5.79
C HIS A 91 -20.88 -15.45 -6.14
N ASP A 92 -21.58 -14.90 -7.15
CA ASP A 92 -21.42 -13.50 -7.57
C ASP A 92 -21.77 -12.53 -6.43
N PHE A 93 -22.84 -12.80 -5.67
CA PHE A 93 -23.20 -12.01 -4.49
C PHE A 93 -22.09 -12.01 -3.43
N ARG A 94 -21.45 -13.16 -3.17
CA ARG A 94 -20.33 -13.22 -2.22
C ARG A 94 -19.10 -12.49 -2.73
N VAL A 95 -18.76 -12.59 -4.02
CA VAL A 95 -17.64 -11.86 -4.62
C VAL A 95 -17.86 -10.35 -4.48
N GLU A 96 -19.04 -9.85 -4.83
CA GLU A 96 -19.36 -8.43 -4.69
C GLU A 96 -19.46 -8.00 -3.22
N GLY A 97 -20.03 -8.83 -2.36
CA GLY A 97 -20.05 -8.62 -0.91
C GLY A 97 -18.64 -8.42 -0.35
N GLN A 98 -17.71 -9.31 -0.70
CA GLN A 98 -16.30 -9.25 -0.30
C GLN A 98 -15.60 -8.00 -0.86
N SER A 99 -15.87 -7.65 -2.11
CA SER A 99 -15.34 -6.42 -2.73
C SER A 99 -15.77 -5.17 -1.95
N LEU A 100 -17.03 -5.11 -1.52
CA LEU A 100 -17.56 -4.02 -0.70
C LEU A 100 -16.97 -4.00 0.72
N GLU A 101 -16.68 -5.15 1.33
CA GLU A 101 -15.95 -5.20 2.61
C GLU A 101 -14.54 -4.64 2.47
N ASN A 102 -13.84 -4.98 1.37
CA ASN A 102 -12.52 -4.45 1.07
C ASN A 102 -12.54 -2.93 0.89
N TRP A 103 -13.57 -2.41 0.19
CA TRP A 103 -13.81 -0.96 0.10
C TRP A 103 -14.00 -0.31 1.47
N ALA A 104 -14.87 -0.89 2.31
CA ALA A 104 -15.17 -0.33 3.64
C ALA A 104 -13.94 -0.36 4.55
N THR A 105 -13.18 -1.45 4.53
CA THR A 105 -11.93 -1.61 5.27
C THR A 105 -10.89 -0.57 4.85
N ALA A 106 -10.68 -0.42 3.53
CA ALA A 106 -9.79 0.61 3.00
C ALA A 106 -10.25 2.02 3.40
N ALA A 107 -11.53 2.33 3.28
CA ALA A 107 -12.07 3.64 3.65
C ALA A 107 -11.89 3.94 5.14
N LYS A 108 -12.20 2.98 6.03
CA LYS A 108 -12.00 3.08 7.49
C LYS A 108 -10.55 3.36 7.83
N TYR A 109 -9.61 2.66 7.18
CA TYR A 109 -8.19 2.91 7.38
C TYR A 109 -7.81 4.32 6.90
N LEU A 110 -8.15 4.66 5.65
CA LEU A 110 -7.73 5.90 5.01
C LEU A 110 -8.26 7.14 5.71
N ILE A 111 -9.45 7.12 6.33
CA ILE A 111 -9.94 8.29 7.07
C ILE A 111 -9.10 8.62 8.32
N THR A 112 -8.38 7.66 8.89
CA THR A 112 -7.52 7.88 10.06
C THR A 112 -6.18 8.53 9.71
N LEU A 113 -5.74 8.42 8.46
CA LEU A 113 -4.44 8.91 8.02
C LEU A 113 -4.37 10.43 7.93
N SER A 114 -3.19 10.99 8.23
CA SER A 114 -2.85 12.37 7.95
C SER A 114 -2.81 12.61 6.43
N LYS A 115 -2.90 13.89 6.00
CA LYS A 115 -2.74 14.24 4.58
C LYS A 115 -1.37 13.82 4.02
N PRO A 116 -0.23 14.03 4.71
CA PRO A 116 1.06 13.49 4.31
C PRO A 116 1.06 11.98 4.06
N GLN A 117 0.48 11.19 4.98
CA GLN A 117 0.40 9.74 4.86
C GLN A 117 -0.42 9.33 3.64
N LYS A 118 -1.58 9.97 3.41
CA LYS A 118 -2.40 9.75 2.20
C LYS A 118 -1.63 10.04 0.91
N VAL A 119 -0.88 11.14 0.87
CA VAL A 119 -0.06 11.51 -0.29
C VAL A 119 1.02 10.46 -0.57
N ARG A 120 1.68 9.96 0.46
CA ARG A 120 2.71 8.91 0.34
C ARG A 120 2.13 7.61 -0.15
N LEU A 121 1.02 7.17 0.45
CA LEU A 121 0.31 5.97 -0.01
C LEU A 121 -0.13 6.11 -1.46
N TRP A 122 -0.73 7.25 -1.84
CA TRP A 122 -1.11 7.53 -3.23
C TRP A 122 0.08 7.47 -4.20
N ASN A 123 1.20 8.09 -3.82
CA ASN A 123 2.38 8.10 -4.69
C ASN A 123 2.97 6.70 -4.87
N THR A 124 3.01 5.91 -3.80
CA THR A 124 3.61 4.58 -3.81
C THR A 124 2.70 3.53 -4.42
N ASP A 125 1.44 3.45 -4.01
CA ASP A 125 0.55 2.35 -4.40
C ASP A 125 -0.33 2.66 -5.62
N CYS A 126 -0.55 3.94 -5.95
CA CYS A 126 -1.55 4.31 -6.96
C CYS A 126 -0.96 4.99 -8.19
N ALA A 127 -0.17 6.05 -8.02
CA ALA A 127 0.30 6.84 -9.15
C ALA A 127 1.29 6.06 -10.02
N GLY A 128 0.97 5.89 -11.32
CA GLY A 128 1.75 5.05 -12.24
C GLY A 128 1.27 3.60 -12.32
N LYS A 129 0.23 3.22 -11.55
CA LYS A 129 -0.31 1.87 -11.47
C LYS A 129 -1.81 1.87 -11.76
N LEU A 130 -2.38 0.69 -12.03
CA LEU A 130 -3.83 0.51 -12.24
C LEU A 130 -4.39 1.49 -13.28
N GLY A 131 -3.64 1.82 -14.34
CA GLY A 131 -4.05 2.80 -15.36
C GLY A 131 -4.01 4.27 -14.92
N ILE A 132 -3.56 4.59 -13.70
CA ILE A 132 -3.32 5.97 -13.24
C ILE A 132 -1.96 6.42 -13.80
N PRO A 133 -1.86 7.60 -14.46
CA PRO A 133 -0.59 8.07 -15.00
C PRO A 133 0.42 8.43 -13.89
N ALA A 134 1.72 8.18 -14.11
CA ALA A 134 2.78 8.53 -13.17
C ALA A 134 2.84 10.05 -12.88
N SER A 135 2.41 10.90 -13.82
CA SER A 135 2.27 12.35 -13.62
C SER A 135 1.22 12.73 -12.57
N ALA A 136 0.39 11.79 -12.12
CA ALA A 136 -0.56 12.00 -11.05
C ALA A 136 0.07 12.06 -9.66
N ARG A 137 1.37 11.74 -9.52
CA ARG A 137 2.13 11.88 -8.28
C ARG A 137 1.98 13.29 -7.70
N ILE A 138 1.92 13.38 -6.39
CA ILE A 138 1.78 14.63 -5.63
C ILE A 138 3.12 14.92 -4.96
N LYS A 139 3.61 16.15 -5.09
CA LYS A 139 4.86 16.56 -4.43
C LYS A 139 4.72 16.39 -2.91
N ASP A 140 5.55 15.54 -2.33
CA ASP A 140 5.63 15.37 -0.87
C ASP A 140 6.36 16.57 -0.26
N VAL A 141 5.60 17.50 0.32
CA VAL A 141 6.12 18.69 1.01
C VAL A 141 6.32 18.47 2.51
N TYR A 142 6.12 17.23 3.00
CA TYR A 142 6.08 16.88 4.42
C TYR A 142 7.24 15.97 4.83
N ALA A 143 8.40 16.14 4.18
CA ALA A 143 9.59 15.29 4.37
C ALA A 143 10.11 15.17 5.82
N ASN A 144 9.64 16.05 6.72
CA ASN A 144 10.02 16.05 8.14
C ASN A 144 9.25 15.01 8.97
N GLU A 145 8.06 14.57 8.53
CA GLU A 145 7.34 13.45 9.17
C GLU A 145 8.01 12.15 8.74
N PHE A 146 8.75 11.49 9.63
CA PHE A 146 9.49 10.27 9.30
C PHE A 146 8.82 8.98 9.78
N TYR A 147 8.05 9.03 10.87
CA TYR A 147 7.36 7.87 11.41
C TYR A 147 6.10 8.26 12.20
N ASP A 148 5.21 7.30 12.39
CA ASP A 148 4.15 7.31 13.39
C ASP A 148 4.08 5.95 14.12
N ILE A 149 3.43 5.91 15.29
CA ILE A 149 3.21 4.69 16.06
C ILE A 149 1.73 4.34 16.00
N ARG A 150 1.42 3.10 15.59
CA ARG A 150 0.05 2.56 15.56
C ARG A 150 0.08 1.15 16.12
N ASP A 151 -0.76 0.89 17.12
CA ASP A 151 -0.90 -0.43 17.76
C ASP A 151 0.44 -1.05 18.20
N GLY A 152 1.37 -0.22 18.69
CA GLY A 152 2.71 -0.67 19.12
C GLY A 152 3.69 -0.98 17.99
N VAL A 153 3.40 -0.55 16.75
CA VAL A 153 4.24 -0.74 15.57
C VAL A 153 4.73 0.62 15.06
N LEU A 154 6.04 0.74 14.82
CA LEU A 154 6.66 1.93 14.25
C LEU A 154 6.55 1.91 12.74
N HIS A 155 5.71 2.77 12.20
CA HIS A 155 5.48 2.88 10.77
C HIS A 155 6.40 3.93 10.17
N VAL A 156 7.39 3.49 9.39
CA VAL A 156 8.32 4.40 8.72
C VAL A 156 7.68 4.96 7.46
N LEU A 157 7.80 6.26 7.28
CA LEU A 157 7.16 7.00 6.22
C LEU A 157 8.18 7.60 5.25
N GLY A 158 7.84 7.53 3.96
CA GLY A 158 8.55 8.24 2.91
C GLY A 158 9.76 7.49 2.31
N PRO A 159 10.53 8.15 1.44
CA PRO A 159 11.61 7.53 0.69
C PRO A 159 12.85 7.21 1.54
N VAL A 160 13.64 6.24 1.10
CA VAL A 160 14.95 5.90 1.67
C VAL A 160 15.98 6.92 1.21
N THR A 161 16.02 8.10 1.83
CA THR A 161 16.96 9.18 1.47
C THR A 161 18.24 9.15 2.32
N LYS A 162 19.22 9.99 1.99
CA LYS A 162 20.39 10.24 2.85
C LYS A 162 19.94 10.54 4.29
N GLY A 163 20.55 9.87 5.27
CA GLY A 163 20.22 10.00 6.70
C GLY A 163 18.98 9.20 7.13
N TYR A 164 18.44 8.33 6.28
CA TYR A 164 17.31 7.47 6.62
C TYR A 164 17.67 6.52 7.76
N ALA A 165 18.86 5.90 7.72
CA ALA A 165 19.30 4.97 8.76
C ALA A 165 19.39 5.65 10.13
N ASP A 166 19.95 6.86 10.19
CA ASP A 166 20.08 7.62 11.43
C ASP A 166 18.72 8.05 12.00
N ARG A 167 17.80 8.48 11.13
CA ARG A 167 16.43 8.83 11.54
C ARG A 167 15.67 7.61 12.06
N LEU A 168 15.84 6.44 11.43
CA LEU A 168 15.25 5.20 11.92
C LEU A 168 15.82 4.78 13.28
N ASN A 169 17.14 4.82 13.43
CA ASN A 169 17.78 4.55 14.71
C ASN A 169 17.28 5.48 15.81
N LYS A 170 17.18 6.78 15.51
CA LYS A 170 16.63 7.75 16.45
C LYS A 170 15.19 7.41 16.83
N ALA A 171 14.33 7.13 15.84
CA ALA A 171 12.93 6.80 16.07
C ALA A 171 12.77 5.54 16.95
N VAL A 172 13.54 4.49 16.68
CA VAL A 172 13.54 3.27 17.49
C VAL A 172 14.05 3.54 18.91
N ASN A 173 15.13 4.30 19.07
CA ASN A 173 15.68 4.64 20.39
C ASN A 173 14.71 5.48 21.23
N GLU A 174 13.92 6.35 20.59
CA GLU A 174 12.87 7.14 21.25
C GLU A 174 11.64 6.30 21.63
N ASN A 175 11.50 5.10 21.08
CA ASN A 175 10.37 4.20 21.29
C ASN A 175 10.84 2.78 21.67
N PRO A 176 11.50 2.59 22.84
CA PRO A 176 12.18 1.34 23.20
C PRO A 176 11.25 0.12 23.39
N GLY A 177 9.94 0.35 23.51
CA GLY A 177 8.94 -0.72 23.61
C GLY A 177 8.58 -1.37 22.26
N ILE A 178 8.93 -0.73 21.13
CA ILE A 178 8.60 -1.23 19.80
C ILE A 178 9.38 -2.51 19.51
N LYS A 179 8.67 -3.48 18.95
CA LYS A 179 9.26 -4.74 18.43
C LYS A 179 9.19 -4.85 16.92
N THR A 180 8.26 -4.13 16.29
CA THR A 180 7.98 -4.26 14.86
C THR A 180 8.10 -2.91 14.16
N VAL A 181 8.79 -2.90 13.03
CA VAL A 181 8.91 -1.75 12.13
C VAL A 181 8.12 -2.03 10.87
N ALA A 182 7.08 -1.25 10.62
CA ALA A 182 6.31 -1.33 9.39
C ALA A 182 6.93 -0.43 8.31
N LEU A 183 7.16 -0.98 7.13
CA LEU A 183 7.83 -0.34 6.00
C LEU A 183 6.88 -0.19 4.80
N GLY A 184 7.21 0.76 3.93
CA GLY A 184 6.50 1.01 2.68
C GLY A 184 7.05 2.27 2.03
N SER A 185 7.67 2.12 0.86
CA SER A 185 8.50 3.16 0.26
C SER A 185 8.79 2.86 -1.21
N ASP A 186 8.90 3.92 -2.02
CA ASP A 186 9.41 3.85 -3.40
C ASP A 186 10.92 3.55 -3.48
N GLY A 187 11.58 3.41 -2.33
CA GLY A 187 13.01 3.15 -2.22
C GLY A 187 13.84 4.41 -2.24
N GLY A 188 15.01 4.35 -2.89
CA GLY A 188 16.00 5.44 -2.90
C GLY A 188 17.43 4.93 -2.73
N ASN A 189 18.13 5.45 -1.73
CA ASN A 189 19.55 5.21 -1.51
C ASN A 189 19.81 3.80 -0.94
N VAL A 190 20.49 2.97 -1.73
CA VAL A 190 20.85 1.59 -1.36
C VAL A 190 21.69 1.52 -0.09
N LEU A 191 22.73 2.35 0.04
CA LEU A 191 23.62 2.29 1.21
C LEU A 191 22.90 2.63 2.51
N GLU A 192 21.97 3.60 2.47
CA GLU A 192 21.11 3.91 3.61
C GLU A 192 20.15 2.77 3.93
N ALA A 193 19.64 2.07 2.92
CA ALA A 193 18.79 0.89 3.14
C ALA A 193 19.54 -0.24 3.85
N LEU A 194 20.76 -0.56 3.38
CA LEU A 194 21.61 -1.58 3.99
C LEU A 194 21.93 -1.22 5.45
N LYS A 195 22.36 0.02 5.72
CA LYS A 195 22.62 0.50 7.08
C LYS A 195 21.38 0.41 7.97
N ALA A 196 20.21 0.79 7.45
CA ALA A 196 18.97 0.72 8.21
C ALA A 196 18.61 -0.73 8.57
N GLY A 197 18.71 -1.64 7.60
CA GLY A 197 18.45 -3.06 7.81
C GLY A 197 19.41 -3.73 8.80
N ILE A 198 20.71 -3.45 8.71
CA ILE A 198 21.72 -3.90 9.70
C ILE A 198 21.33 -3.43 11.12
N ASN A 199 20.88 -2.19 11.25
CA ASN A 199 20.48 -1.62 12.54
C ASN A 199 19.18 -2.24 13.11
N ILE A 200 18.21 -2.56 12.24
CA ILE A 200 17.01 -3.32 12.61
C ILE A 200 17.44 -4.70 13.12
N ARG A 201 18.29 -5.40 12.36
CA ARG A 201 18.77 -6.74 12.69
C ARG A 201 19.50 -6.79 14.02
N ALA A 202 20.43 -5.86 14.24
CA ALA A 202 21.23 -5.79 15.47
C ALA A 202 20.38 -5.59 16.73
N ARG A 203 19.15 -5.06 16.60
CA ARG A 203 18.21 -4.84 17.71
C ARG A 203 17.19 -5.97 17.87
N GLY A 204 17.23 -6.98 17.01
CA GLY A 204 16.26 -8.07 17.04
C GLY A 204 14.83 -7.63 16.70
N LEU A 205 14.67 -6.57 15.92
CA LEU A 205 13.35 -6.06 15.52
C LEU A 205 12.75 -6.89 14.39
N GLU A 206 11.43 -6.97 14.37
CA GLU A 206 10.65 -7.53 13.28
C GLU A 206 10.33 -6.45 12.23
N THR A 207 10.06 -6.86 11.01
CA THR A 207 9.59 -5.98 9.94
C THR A 207 8.27 -6.49 9.36
N THR A 208 7.39 -5.54 9.03
CA THR A 208 6.14 -5.79 8.30
C THR A 208 5.98 -4.73 7.21
N LEU A 209 4.99 -4.87 6.33
CA LEU A 209 4.64 -3.88 5.32
C LEU A 209 3.31 -3.20 5.65
N TRP A 210 3.18 -1.92 5.33
CA TRP A 210 1.92 -1.14 5.44
C TRP A 210 1.53 -0.42 4.14
N ASN A 211 2.39 -0.50 3.13
CA ASN A 211 2.32 0.14 1.81
C ASN A 211 3.36 -0.58 0.93
N GLY A 212 3.29 -0.43 -0.40
CA GLY A 212 4.22 -1.08 -1.32
C GLY A 212 5.69 -0.77 -1.02
N CYS A 213 6.58 -1.75 -1.23
CA CYS A 213 7.98 -1.66 -0.87
C CYS A 213 8.87 -1.96 -2.09
N TYR A 214 9.41 -0.90 -2.69
CA TYR A 214 10.09 -0.96 -3.98
C TYR A 214 11.57 -0.56 -3.89
N SER A 215 12.37 -1.02 -4.86
CA SER A 215 13.76 -0.59 -5.06
C SER A 215 14.66 -0.91 -3.85
N ALA A 216 15.10 0.12 -3.12
CA ALA A 216 15.91 -0.04 -1.91
C ALA A 216 15.08 -0.44 -0.67
N CYS A 217 13.76 -0.27 -0.68
CA CYS A 217 12.90 -0.60 0.46
C CYS A 217 12.99 -2.09 0.89
N PRO A 218 12.92 -3.07 -0.03
CA PRO A 218 13.09 -4.48 0.33
C PRO A 218 14.38 -4.76 1.10
N LEU A 219 15.46 -4.03 0.81
CA LEU A 219 16.72 -4.19 1.54
C LEU A 219 16.57 -3.76 3.02
N VAL A 220 15.79 -2.72 3.33
CA VAL A 220 15.45 -2.38 4.74
C VAL A 220 14.61 -3.50 5.37
N PHE A 221 13.61 -4.00 4.64
CA PHE A 221 12.71 -5.05 5.09
C PHE A 221 13.43 -6.34 5.48
N LEU A 222 14.46 -6.74 4.71
CA LEU A 222 15.34 -7.89 5.03
C LEU A 222 16.00 -7.80 6.41
N GLY A 223 16.15 -6.60 6.97
CA GLY A 223 16.73 -6.38 8.30
C GLY A 223 15.98 -7.08 9.43
N GLY A 224 14.68 -7.34 9.28
CA GLY A 224 13.85 -7.94 10.32
C GLY A 224 14.24 -9.37 10.68
N VAL A 225 14.26 -9.71 11.97
CA VAL A 225 14.47 -11.11 12.42
C VAL A 225 13.27 -12.00 12.10
N SER A 226 12.08 -11.40 12.10
CA SER A 226 10.86 -11.92 11.49
C SER A 226 10.37 -10.87 10.49
N ARG A 227 9.96 -11.34 9.31
CA ARG A 227 9.56 -10.55 8.14
C ARG A 227 8.18 -11.02 7.73
N VAL A 228 7.17 -10.25 8.10
CA VAL A 228 5.76 -10.67 8.09
C VAL A 228 4.99 -9.87 7.05
N MET A 229 4.14 -10.53 6.28
CA MET A 229 3.17 -9.86 5.39
C MET A 229 1.76 -10.32 5.73
N TRP A 230 0.90 -9.35 6.01
CA TRP A 230 -0.53 -9.53 6.27
C TRP A 230 -1.33 -9.25 5.01
N SER A 231 -2.53 -9.82 4.92
CA SER A 231 -3.50 -9.38 3.92
C SER A 231 -4.16 -8.06 4.41
N PRO A 232 -4.37 -7.04 3.54
CA PRO A 232 -4.05 -7.01 2.11
C PRO A 232 -2.54 -7.03 1.84
N TYR A 233 -2.10 -7.90 0.93
CA TYR A 233 -0.68 -8.10 0.66
C TYR A 233 -0.11 -6.92 -0.12
N GLU A 234 0.88 -6.26 0.47
CA GLU A 234 1.63 -5.20 -0.18
C GLU A 234 2.66 -5.77 -1.15
N ASP A 235 2.84 -5.12 -2.29
CA ASP A 235 3.85 -5.52 -3.27
C ASP A 235 5.27 -5.35 -2.71
N VAL A 236 6.16 -6.28 -3.08
CA VAL A 236 7.60 -6.16 -2.90
C VAL A 236 8.27 -6.20 -4.27
N GLY A 237 8.91 -5.09 -4.65
CA GLY A 237 9.44 -4.95 -6.01
C GLY A 237 10.91 -4.53 -6.08
N PHE A 238 11.58 -5.05 -7.11
CA PHE A 238 13.01 -4.94 -7.33
C PHE A 238 13.30 -4.41 -8.74
N HIS A 239 14.45 -3.78 -8.91
CA HIS A 239 15.01 -3.42 -10.21
C HIS A 239 16.53 -3.24 -10.08
N LYS A 240 17.22 -3.05 -11.20
CA LYS A 240 18.67 -2.79 -11.22
C LYS A 240 19.01 -1.53 -10.43
N VAL A 241 20.10 -1.59 -9.65
CA VAL A 241 20.66 -0.39 -9.02
C VAL A 241 21.03 0.60 -10.11
N HIS A 242 20.80 1.89 -9.87
CA HIS A 242 21.07 2.94 -10.85
C HIS A 242 21.56 4.21 -10.20
N THR A 243 22.16 5.08 -11.01
CA THR A 243 22.43 6.48 -10.70
C THR A 243 21.78 7.33 -11.79
N ASP A 244 20.92 8.28 -11.42
CA ASP A 244 20.19 9.13 -12.39
C ASP A 244 19.44 8.33 -13.49
N PHE A 245 18.79 7.23 -13.10
CA PHE A 245 18.11 6.25 -13.95
C PHE A 245 18.99 5.46 -14.92
N GLU A 246 20.31 5.65 -14.90
CA GLU A 246 21.25 4.82 -15.64
C GLU A 246 21.65 3.60 -14.80
N PRO A 247 21.37 2.37 -15.28
CA PRO A 247 21.67 1.15 -14.53
C PRO A 247 23.17 1.02 -14.31
N VAL A 248 23.57 0.70 -13.08
CA VAL A 248 24.97 0.38 -12.79
C VAL A 248 25.32 -0.98 -13.41
N PRO A 249 26.58 -1.18 -13.86
CA PRO A 249 27.04 -2.46 -14.41
C PRO A 249 26.78 -3.62 -13.45
N LEU A 250 26.40 -4.78 -13.98
CA LEU A 250 26.03 -5.94 -13.16
C LEU A 250 27.21 -6.54 -12.37
N ASP A 251 28.45 -6.24 -12.80
CA ASP A 251 29.71 -6.59 -12.14
C ASP A 251 30.21 -5.52 -11.16
N ASP A 252 29.45 -4.43 -10.96
CA ASP A 252 29.79 -3.39 -9.99
C ASP A 252 29.82 -3.95 -8.56
N SER A 253 30.80 -3.50 -7.78
CA SER A 253 30.99 -3.83 -6.36
C SER A 253 29.75 -3.65 -5.48
N ILE A 254 28.82 -2.78 -5.87
CA ILE A 254 27.55 -2.58 -5.13
C ILE A 254 26.70 -3.85 -5.10
N TYR A 255 26.68 -4.66 -6.17
CA TYR A 255 25.93 -5.91 -6.17
C TYR A 255 26.61 -6.95 -5.26
N SER A 256 27.94 -6.97 -5.19
CA SER A 256 28.67 -7.82 -4.23
C SER A 256 28.37 -7.42 -2.77
N LEU A 257 28.26 -6.12 -2.49
CA LEU A 257 27.87 -5.62 -1.17
C LEU A 257 26.42 -6.03 -0.82
N ILE A 258 25.49 -5.86 -1.75
CA ILE A 258 24.08 -6.25 -1.58
C ILE A 258 23.97 -7.77 -1.38
N PHE A 259 24.68 -8.56 -2.18
CA PHE A 259 24.74 -10.02 -2.06
C PHE A 259 25.18 -10.45 -0.66
N GLY A 260 26.28 -9.89 -0.16
CA GLY A 260 26.78 -10.18 1.18
C GLY A 260 25.76 -9.82 2.28
N TYR A 261 25.13 -8.66 2.15
CA TYR A 261 24.08 -8.23 3.08
C TYR A 261 22.86 -9.16 3.07
N ILE A 262 22.33 -9.51 1.90
CA ILE A 262 21.15 -10.40 1.78
C ILE A 262 21.45 -11.75 2.46
N LYS A 263 22.64 -12.29 2.21
CA LYS A 263 23.12 -13.52 2.85
C LYS A 263 23.19 -13.38 4.37
N GLU A 264 23.73 -12.27 4.88
CA GLU A 264 23.80 -12.01 6.33
C GLU A 264 22.40 -11.89 6.96
N MET A 265 21.42 -11.36 6.23
CA MET A 265 20.03 -11.28 6.67
C MET A 265 19.28 -12.62 6.62
N GLY A 266 19.89 -13.68 6.07
CA GLY A 266 19.31 -15.02 5.98
C GLY A 266 18.30 -15.19 4.85
N ALA A 267 18.43 -14.41 3.78
CA ALA A 267 17.70 -14.58 2.53
C ALA A 267 18.62 -15.17 1.44
N ASP A 268 18.02 -15.70 0.37
CA ASP A 268 18.75 -16.21 -0.80
C ASP A 268 19.29 -15.02 -1.64
N PRO A 269 20.61 -14.78 -1.63
CA PRO A 269 21.19 -13.66 -2.36
C PRO A 269 21.17 -13.86 -3.88
N GLU A 270 21.19 -15.09 -4.40
CA GLU A 270 21.15 -15.35 -5.83
C GLU A 270 19.76 -15.04 -6.39
N ALA A 271 18.71 -15.52 -5.71
CA ALA A 271 17.33 -15.25 -6.10
C ALA A 271 17.02 -13.74 -6.06
N VAL A 272 17.39 -13.04 -4.97
CA VAL A 272 17.10 -11.61 -4.83
C VAL A 272 17.88 -10.76 -5.85
N ILE A 273 19.16 -11.07 -6.11
CA ILE A 273 19.91 -10.39 -7.17
C ILE A 273 19.29 -10.65 -8.54
N SER A 274 18.79 -11.87 -8.80
CA SER A 274 18.05 -12.19 -10.02
C SER A 274 16.78 -11.35 -10.17
N PHE A 275 16.01 -11.16 -9.07
CA PHE A 275 14.84 -10.27 -9.07
C PHE A 275 15.23 -8.83 -9.43
N MET A 276 16.33 -8.31 -8.85
CA MET A 276 16.83 -6.98 -9.18
C MET A 276 17.20 -6.85 -10.66
N TRP A 277 17.93 -7.82 -11.21
CA TRP A 277 18.38 -7.76 -12.61
C TRP A 277 17.26 -7.98 -13.63
N SER A 278 16.09 -8.43 -13.19
CA SER A 278 14.92 -8.70 -14.04
C SER A 278 14.15 -7.44 -14.46
N ALA A 279 14.48 -6.25 -13.94
CA ALA A 279 13.84 -5.00 -14.34
C ALA A 279 14.86 -3.87 -14.51
N GLU A 280 14.68 -3.06 -15.56
CA GLU A 280 15.41 -1.82 -15.76
C GLU A 280 14.99 -0.75 -14.74
N PRO A 281 15.77 0.31 -14.51
CA PRO A 281 15.47 1.37 -13.52
C PRO A 281 14.09 2.03 -13.62
N LYS A 282 13.48 2.03 -14.81
CA LYS A 282 12.15 2.60 -15.07
C LYS A 282 11.01 1.61 -14.85
N ASP A 283 11.32 0.34 -14.72
CA ASP A 283 10.41 -0.78 -14.56
C ASP A 283 10.59 -1.38 -13.15
N ILE A 284 9.66 -2.23 -12.73
CA ILE A 284 9.73 -2.91 -11.44
C ILE A 284 9.38 -4.39 -11.64
N PHE A 285 10.27 -5.27 -11.21
CA PHE A 285 9.95 -6.68 -11.03
C PHE A 285 9.24 -6.84 -9.68
N VAL A 286 7.93 -7.06 -9.70
CA VAL A 286 7.15 -7.38 -8.49
C VAL A 286 7.21 -8.88 -8.24
N ALA A 287 7.84 -9.28 -7.14
CA ALA A 287 7.99 -10.69 -6.79
C ALA A 287 6.67 -11.26 -6.28
N LYS A 288 6.30 -12.45 -6.77
CA LYS A 288 5.14 -13.19 -6.27
C LYS A 288 5.36 -13.70 -4.86
N HIS A 289 4.29 -13.97 -4.11
CA HIS A 289 4.39 -14.46 -2.73
C HIS A 289 5.23 -15.72 -2.62
N GLU A 290 5.08 -16.68 -3.54
CA GLU A 290 5.86 -17.93 -3.53
C GLU A 290 7.35 -17.66 -3.76
N GLN A 291 7.69 -16.67 -4.59
CA GLN A 291 9.09 -16.26 -4.82
C GLN A 291 9.68 -15.58 -3.60
N LEU A 292 8.91 -14.73 -2.91
CA LEU A 292 9.32 -14.09 -1.66
C LEU A 292 9.55 -15.11 -0.55
N CYS A 293 8.70 -16.13 -0.44
CA CYS A 293 8.86 -17.23 0.51
C CYS A 293 10.08 -18.09 0.17
N ALA A 294 10.19 -18.54 -1.08
CA ALA A 294 11.28 -19.43 -1.52
C ALA A 294 12.67 -18.78 -1.38
N ALA A 295 12.78 -17.48 -1.67
CA ALA A 295 14.03 -16.73 -1.48
C ALA A 295 14.25 -16.29 -0.02
N ALA A 296 13.37 -16.69 0.90
CA ALA A 296 13.33 -16.24 2.28
C ALA A 296 13.44 -14.70 2.39
N VAL A 297 12.83 -13.94 1.48
CA VAL A 297 12.66 -12.48 1.59
C VAL A 297 11.65 -12.18 2.70
N THR A 298 10.59 -12.96 2.74
CA THR A 298 9.58 -12.95 3.79
C THR A 298 9.67 -14.25 4.57
N THR A 299 9.56 -14.19 5.90
CA THR A 299 9.55 -15.39 6.76
C THR A 299 8.15 -15.87 7.08
N TRP A 300 7.12 -15.05 6.84
CA TRP A 300 5.74 -15.47 6.95
C TRP A 300 4.83 -14.59 6.09
N ILE A 301 3.97 -15.22 5.29
CA ILE A 301 2.91 -14.56 4.55
C ILE A 301 1.60 -15.22 4.96
N GLN A 302 0.64 -14.43 5.42
CA GLN A 302 -0.65 -14.92 5.88
C GLN A 302 -1.27 -15.88 4.86
N ARG A 303 -1.62 -17.11 5.27
CA ARG A 303 -2.27 -18.13 4.41
C ARG A 303 -1.48 -18.55 3.16
N VAL A 304 -0.21 -18.14 3.03
CA VAL A 304 0.64 -18.54 1.90
C VAL A 304 1.82 -19.37 2.40
N CYS A 305 2.55 -18.90 3.41
CA CYS A 305 3.75 -19.60 3.85
C CYS A 305 4.22 -19.23 5.26
N SER A 306 4.96 -20.13 5.91
CA SER A 306 5.68 -19.92 7.18
C SER A 306 7.13 -20.40 7.08
N ALA A 307 8.09 -19.69 7.67
CA ALA A 307 9.52 -20.03 7.60
C ALA A 307 9.85 -21.42 8.17
N ASP A 308 9.01 -21.98 9.03
CA ASP A 308 9.16 -23.37 9.49
C ASP A 308 8.91 -24.40 8.38
N GLU A 309 8.30 -24.00 7.25
CA GLU A 309 8.04 -24.85 6.08
C GLU A 309 9.24 -24.96 5.12
N TYR A 310 10.28 -24.13 5.30
CA TYR A 310 11.45 -24.04 4.40
C TYR A 310 12.80 -24.23 5.10
N ARG A 311 12.81 -24.70 6.36
CA ARG A 311 14.05 -25.08 7.08
C ARG A 311 14.46 -26.52 6.79
#